data_AF-A0A4Y8CM75-F1
#
_entry.id   AF-A0A4Y8CM75-F1
#
_cell.length_a   1.000
_cell.length_b   1.000
_cell.length_c   1.000
_cell.angle_alpha   90.00
_cell.angle_beta   90.00
_cell.angle_gamma   90.00
#
_symmetry.space_group_name_H-M   'P 1'
#
loop_
_entity.id
_entity.type
_entity.pdbx_description
1 polymer ?
#
loop_
_entity_poly.entity_id
_entity_poly.type
_entity_poly.pdbx_seq_one_letter_code
_entity_poly.pdbx_strand_id
1 'polypeptide(L)'
;MPRSRKLKRYLNDEVNKLNEIARVKKLPEFLLLLPLVQDPFSTVPSVLEAHSALTLKTIADAKKEIVASKSGFLGIHPYNTWLALLVLVGQTPPTQQSKIVEFILGLQKIELVDKDTDPPEVLKYSDEPHDNEYYWRDMPGFGMEVRGIFNLDLYSPFTTDEQKTAYENQNAFLAQLLAKIKINTVPEEWEMFDYSAHALWVLCEAFENEGGKNKDSVIRSACWWLVFAAEKLWFNVAIWRGRPDGTGVGWDYGENNDWVGYIRERWEFWKECLRNANGDGQTGILIKDALACMERATGPES
;
A
#
# COMPACT_ATOMS: atom_id res chain seq x y z
N MET A 1 -1.57 -39.39 6.47
CA MET A 1 -2.56 -38.38 6.92
C MET A 1 -1.90 -37.03 7.26
N PRO A 2 -1.61 -36.13 6.28
CA PRO A 2 -1.05 -34.80 6.55
C PRO A 2 -2.06 -33.63 6.45
N ARG A 3 -3.24 -33.84 5.82
CA ARG A 3 -4.20 -32.77 5.49
C ARG A 3 -4.83 -32.07 6.71
N SER A 4 -5.03 -32.78 7.83
CA SER A 4 -5.71 -32.23 9.02
C SER A 4 -4.88 -31.17 9.77
N ARG A 5 -3.54 -31.30 9.83
CA ARG A 5 -2.68 -30.32 10.51
C ARG A 5 -2.53 -29.02 9.73
N LYS A 6 -2.43 -29.10 8.40
CA LYS A 6 -2.32 -27.92 7.52
C LYS A 6 -3.60 -27.09 7.57
N LEU A 7 -4.76 -27.73 7.46
CA LEU A 7 -6.07 -27.07 7.59
C LEU A 7 -6.25 -26.39 8.95
N LYS A 8 -5.87 -27.05 10.05
CA LYS A 8 -5.97 -26.47 11.40
C LYS A 8 -5.09 -25.23 11.58
N ARG A 9 -3.90 -25.19 10.97
CA ARG A 9 -3.04 -24.00 11.00
C ARG A 9 -3.70 -22.83 10.26
N TYR A 10 -4.21 -23.05 9.05
CA TYR A 10 -4.89 -22.00 8.29
C TYR A 10 -6.09 -21.42 9.03
N LEU A 11 -6.96 -22.25 9.58
CA LEU A 11 -8.13 -21.77 10.33
C LEU A 11 -7.72 -20.96 11.56
N ASN A 12 -6.65 -21.36 12.25
CA ASN A 12 -6.11 -20.57 13.36
C ASN A 12 -5.56 -19.22 12.88
N ASP A 13 -4.83 -19.19 11.75
CA ASP A 13 -4.28 -17.96 11.18
C ASP A 13 -5.40 -17.00 10.75
N GLU A 14 -6.49 -17.50 10.19
CA GLU A 14 -7.67 -16.71 9.84
C GLU A 14 -8.37 -16.12 11.06
N VAL A 15 -8.61 -16.94 12.09
CA VAL A 15 -9.18 -16.48 13.35
C VAL A 15 -8.30 -15.40 13.98
N ASN A 16 -6.98 -15.57 13.95
CA ASN A 16 -6.04 -14.57 14.45
C ASN A 16 -6.14 -13.25 13.66
N LYS A 17 -6.22 -13.31 12.33
CA LYS A 17 -6.40 -12.11 11.49
C LYS A 17 -7.71 -11.38 11.78
N LEU A 18 -8.82 -12.10 11.92
CA LEU A 18 -10.12 -11.51 12.24
C LEU A 18 -10.13 -10.87 13.63
N ASN A 19 -9.54 -11.55 14.62
CA ASN A 19 -9.37 -11.00 15.96
C ASN A 19 -8.52 -9.73 15.95
N GLU A 20 -7.47 -9.69 15.13
CA GLU A 20 -6.61 -8.52 15.00
C GLU A 20 -7.35 -7.35 14.34
N ILE A 21 -8.11 -7.59 13.27
CA ILE A 21 -8.98 -6.56 12.67
C ILE A 21 -9.98 -6.03 13.71
N ALA A 22 -10.60 -6.91 14.49
CA ALA A 22 -11.54 -6.52 15.53
C ALA A 22 -10.88 -5.73 16.67
N ARG A 23 -9.62 -6.02 17.00
CA ARG A 23 -8.80 -5.24 17.93
C ARG A 23 -8.51 -3.86 17.36
N VAL A 24 -8.02 -3.79 16.12
CA VAL A 24 -7.65 -2.54 15.43
C VAL A 24 -8.85 -1.59 15.35
N LYS A 25 -10.04 -2.10 15.06
CA LYS A 25 -11.28 -1.29 14.99
C LYS A 25 -11.66 -0.58 16.30
N LYS A 26 -11.09 -1.00 17.43
CA LYS A 26 -11.32 -0.38 18.75
C LYS A 26 -10.23 0.62 19.13
N LEU A 27 -9.17 0.73 18.33
CA LEU A 27 -8.06 1.63 18.62
C LEU A 27 -8.48 3.09 18.39
N PRO A 28 -7.99 4.03 19.21
CA PRO A 28 -8.19 5.46 18.98
C PRO A 28 -7.76 5.89 17.57
N GLU A 29 -6.66 5.34 17.06
CA GLU A 29 -6.14 5.61 15.72
C GLU A 29 -7.17 5.27 14.64
N PHE A 30 -7.87 4.13 14.75
CA PHE A 30 -8.90 3.76 13.78
C PHE A 30 -10.12 4.67 13.87
N LEU A 31 -10.58 4.96 15.08
CA LEU A 31 -11.75 5.82 15.30
C LEU A 31 -11.53 7.25 14.78
N LEU A 32 -10.30 7.77 14.86
CA LEU A 32 -9.94 9.09 14.30
C LEU A 32 -9.97 9.13 12.77
N LEU A 33 -9.75 8.00 12.10
CA LEU A 33 -9.73 7.94 10.64
C LEU A 33 -11.14 7.74 10.05
N LEU A 34 -12.10 7.19 10.82
CA LEU A 34 -13.47 6.95 10.35
C LEU A 34 -14.16 8.15 9.70
N PRO A 35 -14.05 9.39 10.23
CA PRO A 35 -14.65 10.57 9.61
C PRO A 35 -14.20 10.79 8.16
N LEU A 36 -12.99 10.37 7.77
CA LEU A 36 -12.49 10.52 6.39
C LEU A 36 -13.37 9.80 5.36
N VAL A 37 -14.13 8.78 5.78
CA VAL A 37 -14.97 7.96 4.89
C VAL A 37 -16.45 8.10 5.25
N GLN A 38 -16.79 8.21 6.53
CA GLN A 38 -18.18 8.16 7.00
C GLN A 38 -18.85 9.53 7.07
N ASP A 39 -18.08 10.60 7.23
CA ASP A 39 -18.61 11.95 7.36
C ASP A 39 -18.29 12.79 6.11
N PRO A 40 -19.29 13.17 5.30
CA PRO A 40 -19.06 13.99 4.12
C PRO A 40 -18.51 15.38 4.49
N PHE A 41 -18.84 15.91 5.67
CA PHE A 41 -18.43 17.24 6.15
C PHE A 41 -17.06 17.24 6.83
N SER A 42 -16.49 16.06 7.11
CA SER A 42 -15.14 15.98 7.67
C SER A 42 -14.12 16.55 6.70
N THR A 43 -13.08 17.17 7.25
CA THR A 43 -11.97 17.69 6.46
C THR A 43 -10.68 16.95 6.83
N VAL A 44 -9.81 16.73 5.86
CA VAL A 44 -8.49 16.13 6.09
C VAL A 44 -7.69 16.93 7.14
N PRO A 45 -7.63 18.27 7.11
CA PRO A 45 -6.95 19.06 8.14
C PRO A 45 -7.48 18.80 9.56
N SER A 46 -8.80 18.70 9.76
CA SER A 46 -9.35 18.41 11.10
C SER A 46 -8.94 17.03 11.63
N VAL A 47 -8.84 16.03 10.75
CA VAL A 47 -8.40 14.68 11.14
C VAL A 47 -6.90 14.65 11.42
N LEU A 48 -6.10 15.39 10.64
CA LEU A 48 -4.66 15.56 10.89
C LEU A 48 -4.37 16.26 12.22
N GLU A 49 -5.14 17.28 12.57
CA GLU A 49 -5.03 17.97 13.87
C GLU A 49 -5.37 17.02 15.02
N ALA A 50 -6.48 16.29 14.91
CA ALA A 50 -6.88 15.31 15.93
C ALA A 50 -5.86 14.16 16.08
N HIS A 51 -5.29 13.69 14.97
CA HIS A 51 -4.24 12.68 14.97
C HIS A 51 -2.95 13.21 15.62
N SER A 52 -2.52 14.43 15.27
CA SER A 52 -1.35 15.07 15.90
C SER A 52 -1.53 15.25 17.40
N ALA A 53 -2.72 15.64 17.85
CA ALA A 53 -3.05 15.76 19.27
C ALA A 53 -2.99 14.40 19.99
N LEU A 54 -3.49 13.33 19.35
CA LEU A 54 -3.35 11.97 19.87
C LEU A 54 -1.88 11.56 19.96
N THR A 55 -1.07 11.83 18.93
CA THR A 55 0.35 11.49 18.93
C THR A 55 1.08 12.17 20.08
N LEU A 56 0.94 13.49 20.23
CA LEU A 56 1.56 14.25 21.31
C LEU A 56 1.13 13.75 22.69
N LYS A 57 -0.15 13.42 22.87
CA LYS A 57 -0.65 12.83 24.12
C LYS A 57 -0.01 11.48 24.40
N THR A 58 0.02 10.58 23.41
CA THR A 58 0.62 9.24 23.54
C THR A 58 2.09 9.32 23.91
N ILE A 59 2.84 10.25 23.32
CA ILE A 59 4.24 10.48 23.64
C ILE A 59 4.41 11.02 25.06
N ALA A 60 3.60 12.02 25.45
CA ALA A 60 3.65 12.58 26.80
C ALA A 60 3.35 11.51 27.86
N ASP A 61 2.39 10.63 27.60
CA ASP A 61 2.06 9.51 28.50
C ASP A 61 3.18 8.45 28.49
N ALA A 62 3.73 8.11 27.32
CA ALA A 62 4.88 7.22 27.21
C ALA A 62 6.12 7.74 27.96
N LYS A 63 6.41 9.05 27.91
CA LYS A 63 7.51 9.65 28.67
C LYS A 63 7.34 9.49 30.17
N LYS A 64 6.11 9.66 30.70
CA LYS A 64 5.82 9.43 32.12
C LYS A 64 6.04 7.96 32.51
N GLU A 65 5.71 7.03 31.61
CA GLU A 65 5.88 5.59 31.83
C GLU A 65 7.33 5.12 31.62
N ILE A 66 8.11 5.74 30.72
CA ILE A 66 9.52 5.40 30.47
C ILE A 66 10.40 5.74 31.68
N VAL A 67 10.06 6.80 32.41
CA VAL A 67 10.66 7.10 33.73
C VAL A 67 10.42 5.95 34.73
N ALA A 68 9.43 5.08 34.48
CA ALA A 68 9.10 3.90 35.28
C ALA A 68 9.54 2.54 34.67
N SER A 69 9.76 2.41 33.35
CA SER A 69 10.25 1.17 32.70
C SER A 69 10.82 1.37 31.29
N LYS A 70 11.86 0.61 30.91
CA LYS A 70 12.58 0.77 29.63
C LYS A 70 11.75 0.38 28.39
N SER A 71 11.68 1.32 27.45
CA SER A 71 11.65 1.20 25.97
C SER A 71 10.58 0.32 25.29
N GLY A 72 9.79 0.95 24.41
CA GLY A 72 8.90 0.29 23.43
C GLY A 72 7.68 1.11 23.00
N PHE A 73 7.26 2.08 23.82
CA PHE A 73 5.98 2.79 23.63
C PHE A 73 5.94 3.72 22.41
N LEU A 74 7.06 4.30 22.00
CA LEU A 74 7.10 5.21 20.84
C LEU A 74 6.80 4.49 19.52
N GLY A 75 7.12 3.21 19.39
CA GLY A 75 6.85 2.40 18.19
C GLY A 75 5.43 1.85 18.09
N ILE A 76 4.68 1.79 19.19
CA ILE A 76 3.32 1.23 19.21
C ILE A 76 2.34 2.13 18.46
N HIS A 77 2.48 3.45 18.58
CA HIS A 77 1.53 4.39 18.01
C HIS A 77 1.61 4.48 16.46
N PRO A 78 2.79 4.55 15.83
CA PRO A 78 2.90 4.45 14.37
C PRO A 78 2.41 3.11 13.86
N TYR A 79 2.80 2.01 14.51
CA TYR A 79 2.30 0.66 14.17
C TYR A 79 0.77 0.58 14.19
N ASN A 80 0.12 1.02 15.27
CA ASN A 80 -1.33 1.06 15.37
C ASN A 80 -1.97 1.99 14.33
N THR A 81 -1.33 3.11 14.01
CA THR A 81 -1.79 4.04 12.96
C THR A 81 -1.81 3.37 11.60
N TRP A 82 -0.74 2.64 11.24
CA TRP A 82 -0.64 1.94 9.96
C TRP A 82 -1.62 0.78 9.84
N LEU A 83 -1.78 -0.01 10.90
CA LEU A 83 -2.80 -1.06 10.93
C LEU A 83 -4.21 -0.47 10.77
N ALA A 84 -4.52 0.59 11.52
CA ALA A 84 -5.80 1.27 11.45
C ALA A 84 -6.10 1.79 10.03
N LEU A 85 -5.12 2.45 9.42
CA LEU A 85 -5.20 2.94 8.06
C LEU A 85 -5.45 1.81 7.06
N LEU A 86 -4.63 0.75 7.08
CA LEU A 86 -4.74 -0.34 6.09
C LEU A 86 -6.04 -1.15 6.25
N VAL A 87 -6.56 -1.27 7.48
CA VAL A 87 -7.89 -1.86 7.73
C VAL A 87 -9.01 -0.97 7.18
N LEU A 88 -8.91 0.36 7.36
CA LEU A 88 -9.89 1.31 6.82
C LEU A 88 -9.84 1.32 5.28
N VAL A 89 -8.65 1.37 4.70
CA VAL A 89 -8.43 1.30 3.25
C VAL A 89 -9.03 0.02 2.68
N GLY A 90 -8.75 -1.13 3.29
CA GLY A 90 -9.32 -2.41 2.86
C GLY A 90 -10.86 -2.44 2.87
N GLN A 91 -11.51 -1.59 3.67
CA GLN A 91 -12.96 -1.48 3.76
C GLN A 91 -13.55 -0.34 2.92
N THR A 92 -12.70 0.45 2.25
CA THR A 92 -13.13 1.63 1.51
C THR A 92 -12.96 1.39 0.01
N PRO A 93 -14.05 1.46 -0.79
CA PRO A 93 -13.96 1.30 -2.24
C PRO A 93 -12.99 2.31 -2.87
N PRO A 94 -12.29 1.97 -3.97
CA PRO A 94 -11.22 2.81 -4.51
C PRO A 94 -11.64 4.24 -4.85
N THR A 95 -12.88 4.40 -5.33
CA THR A 95 -13.47 5.70 -5.69
C THR A 95 -13.77 6.62 -4.50
N GLN A 96 -13.65 6.13 -3.26
CA GLN A 96 -13.92 6.87 -2.02
C GLN A 96 -12.65 7.09 -1.17
N GLN A 97 -11.47 6.73 -1.67
CA GLN A 97 -10.22 6.78 -0.91
C GLN A 97 -9.49 8.12 -0.95
N SER A 98 -9.99 9.12 -1.68
CA SER A 98 -9.27 10.40 -1.90
C SER A 98 -8.88 11.11 -0.60
N LYS A 99 -9.80 11.22 0.37
CA LYS A 99 -9.51 11.81 1.69
C LYS A 99 -8.46 11.01 2.48
N ILE A 100 -8.39 9.69 2.31
CA ILE A 100 -7.38 8.83 2.97
C ILE A 100 -6.00 9.07 2.34
N VAL A 101 -5.94 9.16 1.01
CA VAL A 101 -4.71 9.49 0.26
C VAL A 101 -4.20 10.87 0.68
N GLU A 102 -5.07 11.87 0.72
CA GLU A 102 -4.73 13.22 1.18
C GLU A 102 -4.26 13.25 2.64
N PHE A 103 -4.89 12.46 3.52
CA PHE A 103 -4.47 12.33 4.92
C PHE A 103 -3.03 11.83 5.02
N ILE A 104 -2.64 10.76 4.31
CA ILE A 104 -1.27 10.22 4.40
C ILE A 104 -0.23 11.18 3.82
N LEU A 105 -0.54 11.81 2.69
CA LEU A 105 0.33 12.84 2.10
C LEU A 105 0.44 14.08 2.99
N GLY A 106 -0.60 14.38 3.78
CA GLY A 106 -0.59 15.43 4.79
C GLY A 106 0.24 15.04 6.02
N LEU A 107 0.05 13.82 6.52
CA LEU A 107 0.74 13.29 7.70
C LEU A 107 2.27 13.30 7.51
N GLN A 108 2.75 12.90 6.33
CA GLN A 108 4.18 12.96 5.97
C GLN A 108 4.78 14.38 6.05
N LYS A 109 3.95 15.43 5.99
CA LYS A 109 4.39 16.82 6.05
C LYS A 109 4.28 17.42 7.45
N ILE A 110 3.74 16.68 8.42
CA ILE A 110 3.58 17.18 9.78
C ILE A 110 4.91 17.10 10.52
N GLU A 111 5.32 18.25 11.06
CA GLU A 111 6.37 18.34 12.05
C GLU A 111 5.72 18.41 13.43
N LEU A 112 5.94 17.38 14.24
CA LEU A 112 5.53 17.38 15.63
C LEU A 112 6.63 18.04 16.45
N VAL A 113 6.29 19.07 17.22
CA VAL A 113 7.24 19.77 18.09
C VAL A 113 7.05 19.30 19.52
N ASP A 114 8.13 18.83 20.11
CA ASP A 114 8.18 18.41 21.51
C ASP A 114 8.47 19.61 22.41
N LYS A 115 7.40 20.13 23.03
CA LYS A 115 7.48 21.32 23.88
C LYS A 115 8.14 21.07 25.24
N ASP A 116 8.42 19.82 25.58
CA ASP A 116 9.09 19.47 26.85
C ASP A 116 10.62 19.59 26.75
N THR A 117 11.17 19.81 25.55
CA THR A 117 12.60 20.04 25.30
C THR A 117 12.94 21.53 25.34
N ASP A 118 14.16 21.88 25.77
CA ASP A 118 14.68 23.26 25.78
C ASP A 118 16.02 23.33 25.01
N PRO A 119 16.05 23.89 23.78
CA PRO A 119 14.93 24.50 23.06
C PRO A 119 13.90 23.46 22.55
N PRO A 120 12.67 23.84 22.20
CA PRO A 120 11.70 22.92 21.59
C PRO A 120 12.23 22.33 20.28
N GLU A 121 12.30 21.01 20.21
CA GLU A 121 12.82 20.27 19.05
C GLU A 121 11.70 19.58 18.26
N VAL A 122 11.95 19.33 16.97
CA VAL A 122 11.09 18.46 16.16
C VAL A 122 11.30 17.02 16.64
N LEU A 123 10.20 16.35 16.93
CA LEU A 123 10.17 15.01 17.46
C LEU A 123 10.80 14.01 16.48
N LYS A 124 11.80 13.28 16.98
CA LYS A 124 12.41 12.14 16.31
C LYS A 124 11.71 10.84 16.70
N TYR A 125 11.73 9.87 15.79
CA TYR A 125 11.23 8.52 16.06
C TYR A 125 12.17 7.73 16.98
N SER A 126 13.46 7.98 16.85
CA SER A 126 14.53 7.35 17.62
C SER A 126 15.52 8.40 18.13
N ASP A 127 16.02 8.18 19.36
CA ASP A 127 17.12 8.96 19.93
C ASP A 127 18.50 8.37 19.56
N GLU A 128 18.54 7.33 18.72
CA GLU A 128 19.80 6.72 18.32
C GLU A 128 20.64 7.69 17.48
N PRO A 129 21.95 7.88 17.78
CA PRO A 129 22.79 8.90 17.16
C PRO A 129 22.92 8.82 15.63
N HIS A 130 22.56 7.69 15.03
CA HIS A 130 22.66 7.42 13.60
C HIS A 130 21.30 7.49 12.87
N ASP A 131 20.19 7.54 13.61
CA ASP A 131 18.84 7.61 13.06
C ASP A 131 18.32 9.05 13.17
N ASN A 132 18.43 9.80 12.07
CA ASN A 132 17.78 11.12 11.95
C ASN A 132 16.33 10.98 11.45
N GLU A 133 15.62 9.93 11.88
CA GLU A 133 14.25 9.68 11.48
C GLU A 133 13.28 10.55 12.28
N TYR A 134 12.51 11.36 11.56
CA TYR A 134 11.44 12.20 12.08
C TYR A 134 10.13 11.41 12.14
N TYR A 135 9.38 11.64 13.22
CA TYR A 135 8.29 10.76 13.64
C TYR A 135 7.25 10.44 12.56
N TRP A 136 6.77 11.44 11.82
CA TRP A 136 5.82 11.22 10.71
C TRP A 136 6.40 11.47 9.32
N ARG A 137 7.42 12.33 9.20
CA ARG A 137 8.02 12.64 7.89
C ARG A 137 8.63 11.43 7.22
N ASP A 138 9.27 10.56 8.00
CA ASP A 138 9.95 9.37 7.50
C ASP A 138 9.08 8.11 7.56
N MET A 139 7.82 8.25 8.00
CA MET A 139 6.79 7.19 7.98
C MET A 139 7.29 5.85 8.57
N PRO A 140 7.85 5.84 9.80
CA PRO A 140 8.55 4.69 10.36
C PRO A 140 7.63 3.46 10.40
N GLY A 141 8.11 2.35 9.84
CA GLY A 141 7.37 1.08 9.78
C GLY A 141 6.26 1.01 8.72
N PHE A 142 5.86 2.10 8.06
CA PHE A 142 4.75 2.07 7.09
C PHE A 142 5.01 1.11 5.93
N GLY A 143 6.23 1.12 5.38
CA GLY A 143 6.62 0.20 4.31
C GLY A 143 6.54 -1.28 4.70
N MET A 144 6.79 -1.61 5.96
CA MET A 144 6.67 -2.98 6.47
C MET A 144 5.21 -3.44 6.52
N GLU A 145 4.31 -2.57 6.96
CA GLU A 145 2.87 -2.86 6.97
C GLU A 145 2.30 -2.98 5.54
N VAL A 146 2.77 -2.13 4.62
CA VAL A 146 2.42 -2.25 3.20
C VAL A 146 2.88 -3.57 2.61
N ARG A 147 4.12 -4.01 2.90
CA ARG A 147 4.61 -5.33 2.47
C ARG A 147 3.73 -6.45 3.01
N GLY A 148 3.15 -6.28 4.20
CA GLY A 148 2.21 -7.22 4.81
C GLY A 148 0.98 -7.55 3.96
N ILE A 149 0.52 -6.62 3.11
CA ILE A 149 -0.62 -6.80 2.19
C ILE A 149 -0.36 -7.97 1.23
N PHE A 150 0.87 -8.08 0.74
CA PHE A 150 1.29 -9.05 -0.28
C PHE A 150 1.59 -10.45 0.28
N ASN A 151 1.39 -10.65 1.59
CA ASN A 151 1.42 -11.97 2.20
C ASN A 151 0.09 -12.74 2.06
N LEU A 152 -0.92 -12.14 1.42
CA LEU A 152 -2.19 -12.81 1.14
C LEU A 152 -2.04 -13.78 -0.04
N ASP A 153 -2.32 -15.06 0.20
CA ASP A 153 -2.40 -16.07 -0.87
C ASP A 153 -3.77 -15.99 -1.56
N LEU A 154 -3.86 -15.29 -2.69
CA LEU A 154 -5.10 -15.15 -3.46
C LEU A 154 -5.58 -16.46 -4.10
N TYR A 155 -4.70 -17.45 -4.24
CA TYR A 155 -5.02 -18.77 -4.82
C TYR A 155 -5.48 -19.77 -3.75
N SER A 156 -5.35 -19.43 -2.46
CA SER A 156 -5.84 -20.25 -1.37
C SER A 156 -7.37 -20.38 -1.45
N PRO A 157 -7.92 -21.61 -1.35
CA PRO A 157 -9.36 -21.82 -1.32
C PRO A 157 -10.04 -21.29 -0.04
N PHE A 158 -9.25 -20.86 0.95
CA PHE A 158 -9.73 -20.28 2.20
C PHE A 158 -9.83 -18.75 2.14
N THR A 159 -9.20 -18.13 1.14
CA THR A 159 -9.23 -16.67 0.99
C THR A 159 -10.63 -16.19 0.67
N THR A 160 -11.20 -15.41 1.59
CA THR A 160 -12.60 -14.96 1.51
C THR A 160 -12.76 -13.82 0.50
N ASP A 161 -13.98 -13.57 0.04
CA ASP A 161 -14.24 -12.49 -0.90
C ASP A 161 -14.04 -11.11 -0.27
N GLU A 162 -14.23 -10.97 1.05
CA GLU A 162 -13.87 -9.76 1.79
C GLU A 162 -12.37 -9.52 1.81
N GLN A 163 -11.55 -10.58 1.95
CA GLN A 163 -10.09 -10.46 1.90
C GLN A 163 -9.61 -10.08 0.50
N LYS A 164 -10.19 -10.66 -0.56
CA LYS A 164 -9.90 -10.28 -1.94
C LYS A 164 -10.29 -8.83 -2.21
N THR A 165 -11.47 -8.42 -1.75
CA THR A 165 -11.93 -7.02 -1.87
C THR A 165 -11.00 -6.07 -1.12
N ALA A 166 -10.57 -6.43 0.09
CA ALA A 166 -9.62 -5.64 0.85
C ALA A 166 -8.26 -5.52 0.15
N TYR A 167 -7.76 -6.61 -0.44
CA TYR A 167 -6.54 -6.60 -1.23
C TYR A 167 -6.65 -5.70 -2.47
N GLU A 168 -7.75 -5.77 -3.21
CA GLU A 168 -8.02 -4.89 -4.36
C GLU A 168 -8.06 -3.42 -3.94
N ASN A 169 -8.77 -3.09 -2.85
CA ASN A 169 -8.86 -1.74 -2.31
C ASN A 169 -7.49 -1.21 -1.85
N GLN A 170 -6.68 -2.05 -1.23
CA GLN A 170 -5.33 -1.70 -0.77
C GLN A 170 -4.38 -1.46 -1.95
N ASN A 171 -4.43 -2.28 -3.00
CA ASN A 171 -3.66 -2.04 -4.23
C ASN A 171 -4.06 -0.73 -4.90
N ALA A 172 -5.36 -0.44 -4.99
CA ALA A 172 -5.84 0.83 -5.54
C ALA A 172 -5.38 2.04 -4.74
N PHE A 173 -5.32 1.94 -3.41
CA PHE A 173 -4.78 2.98 -2.55
C PHE A 173 -3.30 3.24 -2.80
N LEU A 174 -2.48 2.18 -2.88
CA LEU A 174 -1.04 2.31 -3.18
C LEU A 174 -0.81 2.89 -4.58
N ALA A 175 -1.64 2.51 -5.56
CA ALA A 175 -1.62 3.09 -6.90
C ALA A 175 -1.92 4.59 -6.89
N GLN A 176 -2.91 5.02 -6.09
CA GLN A 176 -3.21 6.44 -5.93
C GLN A 176 -2.08 7.20 -5.24
N LEU A 177 -1.39 6.61 -4.26
CA LEU A 177 -0.20 7.23 -3.66
C LEU A 177 0.92 7.39 -4.70
N LEU A 178 1.23 6.33 -5.46
CA LEU A 178 2.21 6.36 -6.54
C LEU A 178 1.87 7.44 -7.58
N ALA A 179 0.60 7.61 -7.93
CA ALA A 179 0.17 8.64 -8.86
C ALA A 179 0.48 10.07 -8.38
N LYS A 180 0.56 10.29 -7.06
CA LYS A 180 0.76 11.61 -6.43
C LYS A 180 2.22 11.96 -6.15
N ILE A 181 3.14 10.99 -6.15
CA ILE A 181 4.56 11.29 -5.94
C ILE A 181 5.13 12.12 -7.10
N LYS A 182 6.19 12.88 -6.85
CA LYS A 182 6.91 13.57 -7.93
C LYS A 182 7.63 12.53 -8.78
N ILE A 183 7.77 12.82 -10.07
CA ILE A 183 8.58 11.98 -10.95
C ILE A 183 10.04 12.21 -10.58
N ASN A 184 10.71 11.16 -10.09
CA ASN A 184 12.16 11.14 -9.98
C ASN A 184 12.75 10.57 -11.28
N THR A 185 13.70 11.31 -11.86
CA THR A 185 14.37 10.94 -13.12
C THR A 185 15.67 10.18 -12.89
N VAL A 186 16.14 10.11 -11.64
CA VAL A 186 17.31 9.32 -11.23
C VAL A 186 16.83 7.88 -10.98
N PRO A 187 17.26 6.90 -11.79
CA PRO A 187 16.72 5.54 -11.71
C PRO A 187 16.89 4.88 -10.33
N GLU A 188 18.00 5.17 -9.64
CA GLU A 188 18.41 4.56 -8.37
C GLU A 188 17.76 5.20 -7.13
N GLU A 189 17.12 6.37 -7.25
CA GLU A 189 16.52 7.08 -6.13
C GLU A 189 15.02 6.83 -6.04
N TRP A 190 14.58 6.24 -4.93
CA TRP A 190 13.18 5.92 -4.68
C TRP A 190 12.56 6.97 -3.77
N GLU A 191 11.49 7.61 -4.24
CA GLU A 191 10.73 8.55 -3.44
C GLU A 191 9.88 7.82 -2.39
N MET A 192 9.58 8.51 -1.29
CA MET A 192 8.56 8.04 -0.34
C MET A 192 7.25 7.80 -1.11
N PHE A 193 6.63 6.64 -0.87
CA PHE A 193 5.45 6.14 -1.58
C PHE A 193 5.66 5.74 -3.05
N ASP A 194 6.91 5.57 -3.53
CA ASP A 194 7.16 4.89 -4.81
C ASP A 194 6.91 3.37 -4.66
N TYR A 195 5.65 2.99 -4.85
CA TYR A 195 5.22 1.59 -4.80
C TYR A 195 5.27 0.88 -6.16
N SER A 196 6.03 1.40 -7.13
CA SER A 196 6.17 0.75 -8.44
C SER A 196 6.72 -0.68 -8.34
N ALA A 197 7.51 -1.03 -7.32
CA ALA A 197 7.96 -2.41 -7.10
C ALA A 197 6.77 -3.37 -6.93
N HIS A 198 5.80 -2.93 -6.12
CA HIS A 198 4.62 -3.71 -5.78
C HIS A 198 3.67 -3.78 -6.98
N ALA A 199 3.52 -2.67 -7.72
CA ALA A 199 2.79 -2.66 -8.99
C ALA A 199 3.37 -3.69 -9.96
N LEU A 200 4.71 -3.75 -10.09
CA LEU A 200 5.38 -4.73 -10.93
C LEU A 200 5.02 -6.16 -10.51
N TRP A 201 5.14 -6.49 -9.22
CA TRP A 201 4.80 -7.83 -8.73
C TRP A 201 3.35 -8.23 -9.05
N VAL A 202 2.40 -7.32 -8.87
CA VAL A 202 0.98 -7.60 -9.17
C VAL A 202 0.75 -7.77 -10.67
N LEU A 203 1.42 -6.99 -11.53
CA LEU A 203 1.34 -7.15 -12.98
C LEU A 203 1.94 -8.49 -13.42
N CYS A 204 3.08 -8.90 -12.86
CA CYS A 204 3.67 -10.21 -13.11
C CYS A 204 2.72 -11.34 -12.69
N GLU A 205 2.15 -11.24 -11.48
CA GLU A 205 1.22 -12.23 -10.95
C GLU A 205 -0.03 -12.37 -11.83
N ALA A 206 -0.55 -11.25 -12.33
CA ALA A 206 -1.74 -11.24 -13.16
C ALA A 206 -1.51 -11.83 -14.56
N PHE A 207 -0.38 -11.53 -15.18
CA PHE A 207 -0.20 -11.70 -16.62
C PHE A 207 0.92 -12.66 -17.02
N GLU A 208 1.96 -12.81 -16.21
CA GLU A 208 3.14 -13.62 -16.57
C GLU A 208 3.15 -15.00 -15.94
N ASN A 209 2.33 -15.24 -14.91
CA ASN A 209 2.21 -16.55 -14.28
C ASN A 209 1.28 -17.48 -15.08
N GLU A 210 1.79 -18.62 -15.55
CA GLU A 210 1.02 -19.58 -16.33
C GLU A 210 -0.03 -20.35 -15.49
N GLY A 211 0.07 -20.30 -14.15
CA GLY A 211 -0.62 -21.22 -13.23
C GLY A 211 -2.01 -20.83 -12.68
N GLY A 212 -2.57 -19.64 -12.94
CA GLY A 212 -3.73 -19.17 -12.16
C GLY A 212 -5.13 -19.58 -12.67
N LYS A 213 -5.80 -20.52 -12.01
CA LYS A 213 -7.29 -20.58 -11.97
C LYS A 213 -7.79 -19.53 -10.94
N ASN A 214 -8.95 -18.89 -11.16
CA ASN A 214 -9.48 -17.72 -10.42
C ASN A 214 -8.65 -16.43 -10.61
N LYS A 215 -8.62 -15.89 -11.84
CA LYS A 215 -7.82 -14.71 -12.18
C LYS A 215 -8.48 -13.36 -11.85
N ASP A 216 -9.78 -13.31 -11.59
CA ASP A 216 -10.51 -12.04 -11.59
C ASP A 216 -9.99 -11.04 -10.55
N SER A 217 -9.74 -11.45 -9.30
CA SER A 217 -9.21 -10.53 -8.27
C SER A 217 -7.77 -10.07 -8.52
N VAL A 218 -6.94 -10.95 -9.08
CA VAL A 218 -5.55 -10.61 -9.44
C VAL A 218 -5.57 -9.62 -10.62
N ILE A 219 -6.38 -9.90 -11.64
CA ILE A 219 -6.59 -9.01 -12.80
C ILE A 219 -7.15 -7.67 -12.34
N ARG A 220 -8.17 -7.64 -11.47
CA ARG A 220 -8.74 -6.38 -10.96
C ARG A 220 -7.71 -5.58 -10.17
N SER A 221 -6.89 -6.24 -9.34
CA SER A 221 -5.79 -5.57 -8.63
C SER A 221 -4.78 -4.94 -9.59
N ALA A 222 -4.38 -5.66 -10.63
CA ALA A 222 -3.53 -5.13 -11.70
C ALA A 222 -4.20 -3.97 -12.45
N CYS A 223 -5.51 -4.07 -12.74
CA CYS A 223 -6.24 -3.00 -13.39
C CYS A 223 -6.29 -1.74 -12.52
N TRP A 224 -6.43 -1.83 -11.20
CA TRP A 224 -6.40 -0.65 -10.32
C TRP A 224 -5.07 0.10 -10.38
N TRP A 225 -3.94 -0.60 -10.47
CA TRP A 225 -2.64 0.02 -10.72
C TRP A 225 -2.61 0.80 -12.03
N LEU A 226 -3.15 0.22 -13.09
CA LEU A 226 -3.18 0.86 -14.40
C LEU A 226 -4.18 2.02 -14.46
N VAL A 227 -5.34 1.88 -13.81
CA VAL A 227 -6.35 2.94 -13.75
C VAL A 227 -5.80 4.19 -13.06
N PHE A 228 -5.15 4.04 -11.91
CA PHE A 228 -4.70 5.19 -11.13
C PHE A 228 -3.28 5.65 -11.47
N ALA A 229 -2.39 4.75 -11.89
CA ALA A 229 -0.95 5.03 -11.98
C ALA A 229 -0.32 4.70 -13.34
N ALA A 230 -1.09 4.41 -14.41
CA ALA A 230 -0.51 4.07 -15.72
C ALA A 230 0.55 5.06 -16.21
N GLU A 231 0.36 6.38 -16.03
CA GLU A 231 1.35 7.38 -16.44
C GLU A 231 2.69 7.21 -15.72
N LYS A 232 2.68 6.92 -14.41
CA LYS A 232 3.88 6.67 -13.61
C LYS A 232 4.57 5.38 -14.01
N LEU A 233 3.78 4.33 -14.23
CA LEU A 233 4.30 3.03 -14.64
C LEU A 233 4.89 3.09 -16.04
N TRP A 234 4.25 3.80 -16.98
CA TRP A 234 4.79 4.07 -18.30
C TRP A 234 6.05 4.92 -18.26
N PHE A 235 6.12 5.92 -17.37
CA PHE A 235 7.34 6.69 -17.19
C PHE A 235 8.53 5.79 -16.85
N ASN A 236 8.35 4.81 -15.96
CA ASN A 236 9.39 3.82 -15.64
C ASN A 236 9.80 2.99 -16.88
N VAL A 237 8.87 2.67 -17.79
CA VAL A 237 9.18 2.03 -19.08
C VAL A 237 10.04 2.96 -19.94
N ALA A 238 9.67 4.24 -20.04
CA ALA A 238 10.31 5.22 -20.91
C ALA A 238 11.75 5.54 -20.48
N ILE A 239 12.04 5.60 -19.18
CA ILE A 239 13.40 5.83 -18.66
C ILE A 239 14.19 4.53 -18.46
N TRP A 240 13.63 3.38 -18.87
CA TRP A 240 14.22 2.06 -18.67
C TRP A 240 14.62 1.81 -17.22
N ARG A 241 13.68 2.10 -16.30
CA ARG A 241 13.92 1.96 -14.87
C ARG A 241 14.07 0.48 -14.51
N GLY A 242 15.32 0.04 -14.46
CA GLY A 242 15.69 -1.27 -13.97
C GLY A 242 15.50 -1.39 -12.46
N ARG A 243 15.48 -2.62 -11.96
CA ARG A 243 15.67 -2.91 -10.53
C ARG A 243 17.00 -3.64 -10.36
N PRO A 244 18.03 -2.98 -9.80
CA PRO A 244 19.30 -3.65 -9.51
C PRO A 244 19.04 -4.66 -8.39
N ASP A 245 19.47 -5.93 -8.56
CA ASP A 245 19.32 -7.09 -7.63
C ASP A 245 18.38 -8.23 -8.09
N GLY A 246 17.73 -8.12 -9.25
CA GLY A 246 16.84 -9.17 -9.75
C GLY A 246 15.42 -9.14 -9.15
N THR A 247 15.07 -8.13 -8.34
CA THR A 247 13.70 -7.95 -7.81
C THR A 247 12.65 -7.57 -8.87
N GLY A 248 13.07 -7.33 -10.11
CA GLY A 248 12.21 -7.05 -11.26
C GLY A 248 12.16 -8.15 -12.31
N VAL A 249 12.75 -9.33 -12.07
CA VAL A 249 12.77 -10.43 -13.04
C VAL A 249 11.34 -10.86 -13.38
N GLY A 250 11.15 -11.20 -14.65
CA GLY A 250 9.98 -11.89 -15.17
C GLY A 250 9.53 -13.07 -14.32
N TRP A 251 8.22 -13.33 -14.25
CA TRP A 251 7.76 -14.64 -13.76
C TRP A 251 7.78 -15.65 -14.92
N ASP A 252 7.02 -16.74 -14.91
CA ASP A 252 7.12 -17.82 -15.90
C ASP A 252 7.31 -17.35 -17.36
N TYR A 253 6.48 -16.41 -17.83
CA TYR A 253 6.65 -15.82 -19.17
C TYR A 253 7.85 -14.86 -19.28
N GLY A 254 8.05 -13.97 -18.32
CA GLY A 254 9.11 -12.97 -18.39
C GLY A 254 10.51 -13.56 -18.21
N GLU A 255 10.68 -14.62 -17.41
CA GLU A 255 11.94 -15.34 -17.23
C GLU A 255 12.37 -15.99 -18.54
N ASN A 256 11.41 -16.59 -19.27
CA ASN A 256 11.66 -17.15 -20.59
C ASN A 256 12.03 -16.09 -21.66
N ASN A 257 11.88 -14.80 -21.36
CA ASN A 257 12.18 -13.70 -22.27
C ASN A 257 13.24 -12.72 -21.71
N ASP A 258 13.96 -13.10 -20.64
CA ASP A 258 14.98 -12.29 -19.97
C ASP A 258 14.48 -10.89 -19.53
N TRP A 259 13.19 -10.76 -19.21
CA TRP A 259 12.59 -9.47 -18.83
C TRP A 259 13.00 -9.06 -17.41
N VAL A 260 13.43 -7.79 -17.26
CA VAL A 260 13.76 -7.19 -15.96
C VAL A 260 13.15 -5.79 -15.85
N GLY A 261 12.39 -5.56 -14.78
CA GLY A 261 11.79 -4.26 -14.49
C GLY A 261 10.70 -3.85 -15.48
N TYR A 262 10.63 -2.55 -15.76
CA TYR A 262 9.68 -1.95 -16.69
C TYR A 262 10.33 -1.77 -18.07
N ILE A 263 9.94 -2.60 -19.04
CA ILE A 263 10.39 -2.50 -20.43
C ILE A 263 9.19 -2.49 -21.39
N ARG A 264 9.41 -2.01 -22.62
CA ARG A 264 8.34 -1.78 -23.59
C ARG A 264 7.67 -3.09 -24.02
N GLU A 265 8.46 -4.12 -24.28
CA GLU A 265 7.99 -5.44 -24.69
C GLU A 265 7.03 -6.03 -23.65
N ARG A 266 7.41 -5.91 -22.37
CA ARG A 266 6.63 -6.38 -21.22
C ARG A 266 5.34 -5.58 -21.04
N TRP A 267 5.38 -4.27 -21.25
CA TRP A 267 4.19 -3.42 -21.22
C TRP A 267 3.17 -3.80 -22.30
N GLU A 268 3.62 -4.02 -23.54
CA GLU A 268 2.74 -4.46 -24.63
C GLU A 268 2.19 -5.86 -24.39
N PHE A 269 2.98 -6.77 -23.79
CA PHE A 269 2.51 -8.07 -23.38
C PHE A 269 1.37 -7.97 -22.34
N TRP A 270 1.53 -7.18 -21.28
CA TRP A 270 0.46 -6.96 -20.29
C TRP A 270 -0.80 -6.37 -20.92
N LYS A 271 -0.64 -5.43 -21.86
CA LYS A 271 -1.75 -4.83 -22.61
C LYS A 271 -2.50 -5.89 -23.41
N GLU A 272 -1.79 -6.81 -24.06
CA GLU A 272 -2.39 -7.90 -24.81
C GLU A 272 -3.07 -8.95 -23.90
N CYS A 273 -2.48 -9.25 -22.74
CA CYS A 273 -3.12 -10.09 -21.73
C CYS A 273 -4.46 -9.49 -21.26
N LEU A 274 -4.53 -8.17 -21.06
CA LEU A 274 -5.77 -7.48 -20.70
C LEU A 274 -6.82 -7.53 -21.81
N ARG A 275 -6.44 -7.35 -23.08
CA ARG A 275 -7.36 -7.47 -24.22
C ARG A 275 -7.99 -8.86 -24.32
N ASN A 276 -7.20 -9.89 -23.99
CA ASN A 276 -7.63 -11.29 -24.02
C ASN A 276 -8.23 -11.79 -22.70
N ALA A 277 -8.21 -10.96 -21.65
CA ALA A 277 -8.77 -11.32 -20.36
C ALA A 277 -10.31 -11.35 -20.45
N ASN A 278 -10.88 -12.48 -20.04
CA ASN A 278 -12.31 -12.58 -19.78
C ASN A 278 -12.55 -12.26 -18.30
N GLY A 279 -13.56 -11.43 -18.02
CA GLY A 279 -14.00 -11.13 -16.67
C GLY A 279 -15.51 -11.04 -16.60
N ASP A 280 -16.05 -11.11 -15.39
CA ASP A 280 -17.45 -10.76 -15.16
C ASP A 280 -17.77 -9.29 -15.54
N GLY A 281 -19.03 -8.88 -15.43
CA GLY A 281 -19.45 -7.54 -15.87
C GLY A 281 -18.66 -6.39 -15.22
N GLN A 282 -18.30 -6.51 -13.95
CA GLN A 282 -17.52 -5.48 -13.23
C GLN A 282 -16.04 -5.52 -13.65
N THR A 283 -15.45 -6.71 -13.73
CA THR A 283 -14.07 -6.90 -14.16
C THR A 283 -13.87 -6.42 -15.60
N GLY A 284 -14.83 -6.68 -16.48
CA GLY A 284 -14.80 -6.22 -17.87
C GLY A 284 -14.86 -4.70 -18.04
N ILE A 285 -15.56 -3.98 -17.16
CA ILE A 285 -15.52 -2.50 -17.14
C ILE A 285 -14.14 -2.03 -16.72
N LEU A 286 -13.61 -2.60 -15.64
CA LEU A 286 -12.31 -2.19 -15.09
C LEU A 286 -11.14 -2.49 -16.05
N ILE A 287 -11.20 -3.60 -16.80
CA ILE A 287 -10.24 -3.91 -17.87
C ILE A 287 -10.27 -2.83 -18.96
N LYS A 288 -11.46 -2.38 -19.38
CA LYS A 288 -11.59 -1.31 -20.40
C LYS A 288 -11.01 0.01 -19.90
N ASP A 289 -11.26 0.36 -18.64
CA ASP A 289 -10.72 1.57 -18.03
C ASP A 289 -9.19 1.50 -17.95
N ALA A 290 -8.64 0.36 -17.53
CA ALA A 290 -7.20 0.11 -17.49
C ALA A 290 -6.55 0.24 -18.87
N LEU A 291 -7.11 -0.39 -19.91
CA LEU A 291 -6.62 -0.29 -21.28
C LEU A 291 -6.64 1.17 -21.78
N ALA A 292 -7.72 1.89 -21.53
CA ALA A 292 -7.82 3.31 -21.89
C ALA A 292 -6.76 4.17 -21.16
N CYS A 293 -6.47 3.88 -19.88
CA CYS A 293 -5.39 4.54 -19.15
C CYS A 293 -4.01 4.22 -19.73
N MET A 294 -3.76 2.95 -20.08
CA MET A 294 -2.49 2.55 -20.73
C MET A 294 -2.28 3.27 -22.06
N GLU A 295 -3.32 3.34 -22.91
CA GLU A 295 -3.27 4.03 -24.21
C GLU A 295 -3.03 5.53 -24.07
N ARG A 296 -3.66 6.17 -23.07
CA ARG A 296 -3.38 7.59 -22.79
C ARG A 296 -1.94 7.81 -22.32
N ALA A 297 -1.41 6.92 -21.48
CA ALA A 297 -0.06 7.03 -20.95
C ALA A 297 1.02 6.91 -22.03
N THR A 298 0.81 6.07 -23.06
CA THR A 298 1.77 5.90 -24.16
C THR A 298 1.78 7.06 -25.15
N GLY A 299 0.74 7.89 -25.17
CA GLY A 299 0.51 8.91 -26.20
C GLY A 299 0.16 8.29 -27.57
N PRO A 300 -0.21 9.11 -28.58
CA PRO A 300 -0.30 8.63 -29.96
C PRO A 300 1.10 8.22 -30.43
N GLU A 301 1.23 7.02 -30.99
CA GLU A 301 2.47 6.53 -31.61
C GLU A 301 3.00 7.60 -32.59
N SER A 302 4.11 8.22 -32.23
CA SER A 302 4.82 9.22 -33.04
C SER A 302 5.89 8.57 -33.90
#